data_AF-A0A9E4EV19-F1
#
_entry.id   AF-A0A9E4EV19-F1
#
_cell.length_a   1.000
_cell.length_b   1.000
_cell.length_c   1.000
_cell.angle_alpha   90.00
_cell.angle_beta   90.00
_cell.angle_gamma   90.00
#
_symmetry.space_group_name_H-M   'P 1'
#
loop_
_entity.id
_entity.type
_entity.pdbx_description
1 polymer ?
#
loop_
_entity_poly.entity_id
_entity_poly.type
_entity_poly.pdbx_seq_one_letter_code
_entity_poly.pdbx_strand_id
1 'polypeptide(L)'
;MKRTVALRGMRWLVLLVVFQAGDIAAEAAQETDEPDSLRHYWTGRIEQDTTWRDTVYVGGDVTIVSGVTLTLAPDTKVHFLPYRDETQAGLDSTRAELIVEGRLHAQAGGIVFCSADASSLGADWYGLVVERGGLADVSHATIRDGRCQEGRTRHDGPYLLCQLR
;
A
#
# COMPACT_ATOMS: atom_id res chain seq x y z
N MET A 1 52.76 -14.13 -20.79
CA MET A 1 51.98 -14.57 -19.61
C MET A 1 50.72 -13.71 -19.57
N LYS A 2 49.54 -14.30 -19.74
CA LYS A 2 48.24 -13.57 -19.75
C LYS A 2 47.83 -13.26 -18.31
N ARG A 3 47.47 -12.00 -18.02
CA ARG A 3 46.48 -11.64 -16.97
C ARG A 3 45.71 -10.40 -17.42
N THR A 4 44.40 -10.55 -17.54
CA THR A 4 43.41 -9.50 -17.80
C THR A 4 42.92 -8.95 -16.47
N VAL A 5 42.82 -7.62 -16.33
CA VAL A 5 41.89 -6.95 -15.41
C VAL A 5 41.31 -5.74 -16.16
N ALA A 6 39.99 -5.54 -16.03
CA ALA A 6 39.17 -4.65 -16.83
C ALA A 6 39.55 -3.16 -16.71
N LEU A 7 39.52 -2.45 -17.83
CA LEU A 7 39.63 -1.00 -17.91
C LEU A 7 38.23 -0.38 -18.06
N ARG A 8 37.95 0.66 -17.28
CA ARG A 8 37.09 1.81 -17.62
C ARG A 8 37.12 2.76 -16.43
N GLY A 9 37.51 4.03 -16.53
CA GLY A 9 37.94 4.82 -17.67
C GLY A 9 38.29 6.21 -17.12
N MET A 10 39.58 6.52 -17.18
CA MET A 10 40.28 7.81 -17.09
C MET A 10 39.46 9.10 -16.92
N ARG A 11 39.86 9.89 -15.89
CA ARG A 11 39.85 11.37 -15.92
C ARG A 11 40.94 11.84 -16.89
N TRP A 12 40.60 12.71 -17.84
CA TRP A 12 41.52 13.69 -18.41
C TRP A 12 40.76 14.99 -18.68
N LEU A 13 41.33 16.08 -18.19
CA LEU A 13 40.89 17.45 -18.36
C LEU A 13 41.26 17.90 -19.78
N VAL A 14 40.31 18.40 -20.57
CA VAL A 14 40.59 19.30 -21.69
C VAL A 14 39.62 20.48 -21.59
N LEU A 15 40.20 21.64 -21.31
CA LEU A 15 39.57 22.95 -21.27
C LEU A 15 39.59 23.53 -22.69
N LEU A 16 38.42 23.71 -23.31
CA LEU A 16 38.00 24.88 -24.10
C LEU A 16 36.68 24.52 -24.79
N VAL A 17 35.57 25.08 -24.31
CA VAL A 17 34.34 25.16 -25.09
C VAL A 17 34.04 26.64 -25.31
N VAL A 18 34.03 27.00 -26.59
CA VAL A 18 33.64 28.30 -27.12
C VAL A 18 32.14 28.48 -26.88
N PHE A 19 31.73 29.57 -26.23
CA PHE A 19 30.32 29.92 -26.05
C PHE A 19 29.72 30.40 -27.39
N GLN A 20 28.64 29.76 -27.85
CA GLN A 20 27.75 30.30 -28.87
C GLN A 20 26.37 30.58 -28.26
N ALA A 21 25.77 31.67 -28.75
CA ALA A 21 24.53 32.27 -28.27
C ALA A 21 23.35 31.28 -28.20
N GLY A 22 22.62 31.33 -27.08
CA GLY A 22 21.39 30.58 -26.89
C GLY A 22 21.09 30.31 -25.43
N ASP A 23 20.94 31.37 -24.62
CA ASP A 23 20.47 31.23 -23.24
C ASP A 23 18.97 30.87 -23.25
N ILE A 24 18.66 29.58 -23.39
CA ILE A 24 17.47 29.02 -22.76
C ILE A 24 17.96 28.21 -21.56
N ALA A 25 17.86 28.82 -20.38
CA ALA A 25 18.03 28.13 -19.13
C ALA A 25 16.95 27.04 -19.06
N ALA A 26 17.29 25.83 -19.49
CA ALA A 26 16.65 24.62 -18.99
C ALA A 26 17.15 24.46 -17.56
N GLU A 27 16.51 25.18 -16.64
CA GLU A 27 16.59 24.93 -15.21
C GLU A 27 16.18 23.47 -15.01
N ALA A 28 17.16 22.59 -14.82
CA ALA A 28 16.93 21.20 -14.53
C ALA A 28 16.12 21.16 -13.23
N ALA A 29 14.84 20.80 -13.32
CA ALA A 29 14.02 20.55 -12.16
C ALA A 29 14.71 19.49 -11.31
N GLN A 30 15.22 19.89 -10.15
CA GLN A 30 15.67 18.97 -9.12
C GLN A 30 14.45 18.17 -8.67
N GLU A 31 14.40 16.90 -9.09
CA GLU A 31 13.50 15.90 -8.54
C GLU A 31 13.87 15.73 -7.07
N THR A 32 13.08 16.35 -6.20
CA THR A 32 13.23 16.24 -4.76
C THR A 32 12.84 14.81 -4.38
N ASP A 33 13.84 14.05 -3.95
CA ASP A 33 13.72 12.70 -3.40
C ASP A 33 12.97 12.77 -2.06
N GLU A 34 11.65 12.98 -2.13
CA GLU A 34 10.74 12.78 -1.00
C GLU A 34 10.85 11.31 -0.59
N PRO A 35 11.13 10.99 0.68
CA PRO A 35 11.42 9.62 1.09
C PRO A 35 10.25 8.70 0.70
N ASP A 36 10.58 7.69 -0.11
CA ASP A 36 9.72 6.65 -0.71
C ASP A 36 8.57 6.13 0.20
N SER A 37 8.76 6.24 1.52
CA SER A 37 7.76 5.99 2.57
C SER A 37 6.42 6.73 2.47
N LEU A 38 6.30 7.86 1.77
CA LEU A 38 5.01 8.58 1.64
C LEU A 38 4.17 8.11 0.44
N ARG A 39 4.76 7.41 -0.55
CA ARG A 39 4.03 7.05 -1.78
C ARG A 39 3.10 5.85 -1.61
N HIS A 40 3.29 5.07 -0.54
CA HIS A 40 2.50 3.88 -0.24
C HIS A 40 1.79 4.00 1.11
N TYR A 41 1.29 5.20 1.44
CA TYR A 41 0.49 5.46 2.62
C TYR A 41 -0.94 5.80 2.22
N TRP A 42 -1.93 5.14 2.84
CA TRP A 42 -3.35 5.28 2.48
C TRP A 42 -4.26 5.58 3.66
N THR A 43 -5.24 6.44 3.38
CA THR A 43 -6.40 6.81 4.19
C THR A 43 -7.45 7.42 3.25
N GLY A 44 -8.74 7.36 3.60
CA GLY A 44 -9.83 7.93 2.82
C GLY A 44 -10.41 6.99 1.77
N ARG A 45 -10.54 7.44 0.52
CA ARG A 45 -11.31 6.72 -0.53
C ARG A 45 -10.43 6.38 -1.74
N ILE A 46 -10.64 5.18 -2.29
CA ILE A 46 -10.10 4.73 -3.58
C ILE A 46 -11.23 4.85 -4.60
N GLU A 47 -11.18 5.91 -5.41
CA GLU A 47 -12.27 6.31 -6.33
C GLU A 47 -12.04 5.87 -7.78
N GLN A 48 -10.91 5.24 -8.06
CA GLN A 48 -10.55 4.70 -9.38
C GLN A 48 -9.80 3.39 -9.21
N ASP A 49 -9.83 2.56 -10.25
CA ASP A 49 -9.12 1.28 -10.25
C ASP A 49 -7.65 1.50 -9.89
N THR A 50 -7.22 0.81 -8.84
CA THR A 50 -5.93 1.04 -8.20
C THR A 50 -5.23 -0.29 -8.00
N THR A 51 -3.91 -0.30 -8.17
CA THR A 51 -3.08 -1.45 -7.83
C THR A 51 -2.12 -1.09 -6.71
N TRP A 52 -2.20 -1.82 -5.61
CA TRP A 52 -1.19 -1.82 -4.56
C TRP A 52 -0.16 -2.91 -4.82
N ARG A 53 1.08 -2.63 -4.42
CA ARG A 53 2.25 -3.49 -4.62
C ARG A 53 3.28 -3.22 -3.51
N ASP A 54 4.23 -4.14 -3.35
CA ASP A 54 5.30 -4.06 -2.35
C ASP A 54 4.75 -3.88 -0.92
N THR A 55 5.19 -2.85 -0.20
CA THR A 55 4.74 -2.54 1.16
C THR A 55 3.81 -1.34 1.11
N VAL A 56 2.59 -1.50 1.63
CA VAL A 56 1.59 -0.44 1.78
C VAL A 56 1.25 -0.24 3.25
N TYR A 57 1.19 1.01 3.69
CA TYR A 57 0.77 1.40 5.03
C TYR A 57 -0.64 2.00 5.00
N VAL A 58 -1.44 1.63 5.99
CA VAL A 58 -2.81 2.12 6.17
C VAL A 58 -2.90 2.79 7.53
N GLY A 59 -3.20 4.09 7.53
CA GLY A 59 -3.24 4.92 8.74
C GLY A 59 -4.63 5.34 9.21
N GLY A 60 -5.64 5.09 8.38
CA GLY A 60 -7.04 5.31 8.69
C GLY A 60 -7.90 4.45 7.78
N ASP A 61 -9.21 4.60 7.88
CA ASP A 61 -10.11 3.86 7.01
C ASP A 61 -9.79 4.09 5.54
N VAL A 62 -9.81 3.01 4.76
CA VAL A 62 -9.69 3.05 3.31
C VAL A 62 -10.93 2.42 2.71
N THR A 63 -11.71 3.20 1.97
CA THR A 63 -12.90 2.73 1.27
C THR A 63 -12.64 2.49 -0.20
N ILE A 64 -12.78 1.25 -0.66
CA ILE A 64 -12.88 0.93 -2.09
C ILE A 64 -14.33 1.20 -2.49
N VAL A 65 -14.57 2.26 -3.25
CA VAL A 65 -15.93 2.71 -3.56
C VAL A 65 -16.63 1.77 -4.55
N SER A 66 -17.96 1.80 -4.60
CA SER A 66 -18.72 0.95 -5.52
C SER A 66 -18.30 1.14 -6.98
N GLY A 67 -18.19 0.03 -7.73
CA GLY A 67 -17.75 0.03 -9.13
C GLY A 67 -16.24 0.09 -9.35
N VAL A 68 -15.45 0.29 -8.29
CA VAL A 68 -13.99 0.36 -8.35
C VAL A 68 -13.34 -0.93 -7.85
N THR A 69 -12.21 -1.28 -8.45
CA THR A 69 -11.39 -2.42 -8.04
C THR A 69 -10.06 -1.96 -7.43
N LEU A 70 -9.78 -2.40 -6.20
CA LEU A 70 -8.44 -2.47 -5.66
C LEU A 70 -7.84 -3.85 -5.96
N THR A 71 -6.77 -3.85 -6.76
CA THR A 71 -5.98 -5.06 -7.04
C THR A 71 -4.73 -5.06 -6.17
N LEU A 72 -4.47 -6.17 -5.50
CA LEU A 72 -3.20 -6.40 -4.80
C LEU A 72 -2.31 -7.27 -5.67
N ALA A 73 -1.15 -6.73 -6.05
CA ALA A 73 -0.12 -7.49 -6.76
C ALA A 73 0.42 -8.64 -5.89
N PRO A 74 1.05 -9.67 -6.49
CA PRO A 74 1.71 -10.73 -5.73
C PRO A 74 2.67 -10.16 -4.67
N ASP A 75 2.80 -10.86 -3.54
CA ASP A 75 3.70 -10.50 -2.43
C ASP A 75 3.46 -9.14 -1.75
N THR A 76 2.32 -8.48 -2.02
CA THR A 76 1.96 -7.21 -1.37
C THR A 76 1.75 -7.38 0.14
N LYS A 77 2.39 -6.53 0.94
CA LYS A 77 2.21 -6.44 2.40
C LYS A 77 1.44 -5.18 2.74
N VAL A 78 0.25 -5.34 3.30
CA VAL A 78 -0.57 -4.24 3.79
C VAL A 78 -0.43 -4.18 5.30
N HIS A 79 0.24 -3.14 5.78
CA HIS A 79 0.49 -2.86 7.19
C HIS A 79 -0.47 -1.80 7.72
N PHE A 80 -1.32 -2.19 8.66
CA PHE A 80 -2.17 -1.25 9.36
C PHE A 80 -1.44 -0.68 10.58
N LEU A 81 -1.48 0.64 10.75
CA LEU A 81 -0.91 1.27 11.93
C LEU A 81 -1.72 0.88 13.18
N PRO A 82 -1.06 0.40 14.27
CA PRO A 82 -1.74 -0.15 15.42
C PRO A 82 -2.49 0.92 16.21
N TYR A 83 -3.74 0.64 16.58
CA TYR A 83 -4.63 1.51 17.36
C TYR A 83 -4.72 2.92 16.78
N ARG A 84 -4.72 3.01 15.44
CA ARG A 84 -4.79 4.27 14.72
C ARG A 84 -5.92 4.24 13.70
N ASP A 85 -6.68 5.32 13.67
CA ASP A 85 -7.52 5.71 12.55
C ASP A 85 -7.49 7.23 12.37
N GLU A 86 -6.90 7.70 11.27
CA GLU A 86 -6.83 9.12 10.92
C GLU A 86 -8.14 9.68 10.37
N THR A 87 -9.06 8.82 9.90
CA THR A 87 -10.39 9.25 9.45
C THR A 87 -11.36 9.43 10.62
N GLN A 88 -11.12 8.76 11.75
CA GLN A 88 -11.97 8.73 12.95
C GLN A 88 -13.42 8.38 12.61
N ALA A 89 -13.59 7.39 11.74
CA ALA A 89 -14.88 7.05 11.13
C ALA A 89 -15.17 5.54 11.27
N GLY A 90 -15.99 5.02 10.36
CA GLY A 90 -16.17 3.57 10.25
C GLY A 90 -16.93 2.91 11.39
N LEU A 91 -16.66 1.63 11.59
CA LEU A 91 -17.21 0.82 12.68
C LEU A 91 -16.42 0.97 13.99
N ASP A 92 -15.16 1.43 13.91
CA ASP A 92 -14.25 1.66 15.01
C ASP A 92 -13.36 2.89 14.74
N SER A 93 -13.75 4.03 15.29
CA SER A 93 -13.06 5.32 15.14
C SER A 93 -11.64 5.39 15.74
N THR A 94 -11.10 4.27 16.21
CA THR A 94 -9.75 4.18 16.79
C THR A 94 -8.85 3.22 16.04
N ARG A 95 -9.37 2.49 15.04
CA ARG A 95 -8.64 1.44 14.32
C ARG A 95 -9.07 1.39 12.87
N ALA A 96 -8.10 1.54 11.98
CA ALA A 96 -8.33 1.53 10.55
C ALA A 96 -9.04 0.28 10.03
N GLU A 97 -9.90 0.51 9.06
CA GLU A 97 -10.67 -0.49 8.33
C GLU A 97 -10.32 -0.45 6.84
N LEU A 98 -10.25 -1.61 6.19
CA LEU A 98 -10.33 -1.65 4.72
C LEU A 98 -11.77 -2.00 4.34
N ILE A 99 -12.52 -0.97 3.97
CA ILE A 99 -13.95 -1.02 3.67
C ILE A 99 -14.14 -1.31 2.19
N VAL A 100 -14.87 -2.38 1.86
CA VAL A 100 -15.06 -2.88 0.50
C VAL A 100 -16.52 -2.65 0.09
N GLU A 101 -16.79 -1.51 -0.55
CA GLU A 101 -18.07 -1.24 -1.26
C GLU A 101 -17.99 -1.68 -2.74
N GLY A 102 -16.79 -1.65 -3.32
CA GLY A 102 -16.46 -2.13 -4.66
C GLY A 102 -15.88 -3.53 -4.66
N ARG A 103 -14.71 -3.71 -5.27
CA ARG A 103 -14.01 -5.00 -5.35
C ARG A 103 -12.60 -4.93 -4.76
N LEU A 104 -12.31 -5.85 -3.84
CA LEU A 104 -10.94 -6.18 -3.42
C LEU A 104 -10.52 -7.48 -4.12
N HIS A 105 -9.40 -7.47 -4.83
CA HIS A 105 -8.89 -8.63 -5.55
C HIS A 105 -7.43 -8.91 -5.20
N ALA A 106 -7.19 -9.99 -4.46
CA ALA A 106 -5.88 -10.57 -4.24
C ALA A 106 -5.45 -11.34 -5.49
N GLN A 107 -4.55 -10.78 -6.32
CA GLN A 107 -4.28 -11.31 -7.65
C GLN A 107 -3.57 -12.68 -7.64
N ALA A 108 -2.65 -12.89 -6.71
CA ALA A 108 -1.90 -14.14 -6.55
C ALA A 108 -1.33 -14.27 -5.12
N GLY A 109 -0.62 -15.36 -4.84
CA GLY A 109 -0.11 -15.69 -3.52
C GLY A 109 0.89 -14.68 -2.92
N GLY A 110 1.12 -14.82 -1.61
CA GLY A 110 2.10 -14.02 -0.86
C GLY A 110 1.55 -12.73 -0.26
N ILE A 111 0.27 -12.42 -0.49
CA ILE A 111 -0.36 -11.20 0.03
C ILE A 111 -0.62 -11.34 1.53
N VAL A 112 -0.28 -10.31 2.29
CA VAL A 112 -0.46 -10.31 3.75
C VAL A 112 -1.09 -9.00 4.20
N PHE A 113 -2.19 -9.09 4.95
CA PHE A 113 -2.73 -8.00 5.75
C PHE A 113 -2.34 -8.23 7.21
N CYS A 114 -1.64 -7.27 7.82
CA CYS A 114 -1.15 -7.42 9.19
C CYS A 114 -0.91 -6.08 9.89
N SER A 115 -0.60 -6.14 11.18
CA SER A 115 -0.17 -4.96 11.92
C SER A 115 1.18 -4.45 11.38
N ALA A 116 1.40 -3.13 11.45
CA ALA A 116 2.71 -2.53 11.29
C ALA A 116 3.63 -2.82 12.49
N ASP A 117 3.06 -3.21 13.64
CA ASP A 117 3.81 -3.64 14.82
C ASP A 117 4.16 -5.13 14.70
N ALA A 118 5.46 -5.44 14.55
CA ALA A 118 5.96 -6.80 14.52
C ALA A 118 5.73 -7.58 15.82
N SER A 119 5.44 -6.87 16.92
CA SER A 119 5.18 -7.38 18.26
C SER A 119 3.68 -7.57 18.54
N SER A 120 2.83 -7.40 17.53
CA SER A 120 1.37 -7.42 17.67
C SER A 120 0.86 -8.63 18.46
N LEU A 121 -0.05 -8.35 19.39
CA LEU A 121 -0.83 -9.37 20.10
C LEU A 121 -2.25 -9.54 19.50
N GLY A 122 -2.51 -8.86 18.38
CA GLY A 122 -3.80 -8.82 17.69
C GLY A 122 -4.70 -7.66 18.09
N ALA A 123 -5.77 -7.48 17.32
CA ALA A 123 -6.73 -6.37 17.44
C ALA A 123 -6.16 -4.95 17.26
N ASP A 124 -5.00 -4.84 16.61
CA ASP A 124 -4.30 -3.57 16.34
C ASP A 124 -5.01 -2.73 15.26
N TRP A 125 -5.68 -3.39 14.33
CA TRP A 125 -6.55 -2.78 13.32
C TRP A 125 -7.91 -3.47 13.35
N TYR A 126 -8.94 -2.91 12.71
CA TYR A 126 -10.28 -3.47 12.85
C TYR A 126 -10.44 -4.74 12.02
N GLY A 127 -10.32 -4.64 10.69
CA GLY A 127 -10.47 -5.76 9.78
C GLY A 127 -10.86 -5.32 8.38
N LEU A 128 -11.11 -6.29 7.51
CA LEU A 128 -11.74 -6.03 6.21
C LEU A 128 -13.25 -5.99 6.40
N VAL A 129 -13.88 -4.86 6.07
CA VAL A 129 -15.32 -4.66 6.20
C VAL A 129 -15.94 -4.74 4.81
N VAL A 130 -16.58 -5.86 4.48
CA VAL A 130 -17.24 -6.04 3.18
C VAL A 130 -18.68 -5.57 3.28
N GLU A 131 -18.95 -4.41 2.68
CA GLU A 131 -20.27 -3.79 2.67
C GLU A 131 -21.23 -4.47 1.70
N ARG A 132 -22.52 -4.14 1.80
CA ARG A 132 -23.55 -4.69 0.91
C ARG A 132 -23.20 -4.39 -0.56
N GLY A 133 -23.04 -5.43 -1.36
CA GLY A 133 -22.70 -5.32 -2.79
C GLY A 133 -21.20 -5.30 -3.06
N GLY A 134 -20.37 -5.19 -2.02
CA GLY A 134 -18.92 -5.36 -2.11
C GLY A 134 -18.53 -6.82 -2.37
N LEU A 135 -17.39 -6.99 -3.04
CA LEU A 135 -16.81 -8.29 -3.36
C LEU A 135 -15.36 -8.33 -2.91
N ALA A 136 -15.02 -9.25 -1.99
CA ALA A 136 -13.65 -9.48 -1.57
C ALA A 136 -13.19 -10.88 -1.97
N ASP A 137 -12.26 -10.94 -2.92
CA ASP A 137 -11.50 -12.15 -3.23
C ASP A 137 -10.15 -12.07 -2.51
N VAL A 138 -10.05 -12.81 -1.41
CA VAL A 138 -8.87 -12.89 -0.53
C VAL A 138 -8.29 -14.31 -0.48
N SER A 139 -8.62 -15.14 -1.47
CA SER A 139 -8.19 -16.54 -1.55
C SER A 139 -6.67 -16.73 -1.56
N HIS A 140 -5.93 -15.67 -1.92
CA HIS A 140 -4.48 -15.65 -1.97
C HIS A 140 -3.81 -14.83 -0.85
N ALA A 141 -4.59 -14.39 0.15
CA ALA A 141 -4.11 -13.52 1.21
C ALA A 141 -4.17 -14.18 2.59
N THR A 142 -3.16 -13.90 3.41
CA THR A 142 -3.22 -14.15 4.86
C THR A 142 -3.66 -12.87 5.57
N ILE A 143 -4.67 -12.96 6.43
CA ILE A 143 -5.18 -11.85 7.22
C ILE A 143 -4.90 -12.13 8.70
N ARG A 144 -4.17 -11.24 9.37
CA ARG A 144 -3.84 -11.36 10.79
C ARG A 144 -3.80 -10.03 11.53
N ASP A 145 -3.71 -10.13 12.84
CA ASP A 145 -3.56 -9.02 13.80
C ASP A 145 -4.74 -8.03 13.86
N GLY A 146 -5.81 -8.29 13.11
CA GLY A 146 -7.06 -7.52 13.14
C GLY A 146 -7.92 -7.83 14.37
N ARG A 147 -8.99 -7.07 14.57
CA ARG A 147 -9.94 -7.25 15.67
C ARG A 147 -10.80 -8.47 15.37
N CYS A 148 -10.46 -9.60 15.98
CA CYS A 148 -11.35 -10.76 16.04
C CYS A 148 -12.57 -10.43 16.91
N GLN A 149 -13.77 -10.41 16.33
CA GLN A 149 -14.97 -10.83 17.06
C GLN A 149 -15.37 -12.22 16.57
N GLU A 150 -15.02 -13.22 17.37
CA GLU A 150 -15.57 -14.56 17.20
C GLU A 150 -17.09 -14.48 17.42
N GLY A 151 -17.86 -14.70 16.35
CA GLY A 151 -19.32 -14.73 16.39
C GLY A 151 -20.01 -13.38 16.23
N ARG A 152 -20.20 -12.95 14.98
CA ARG A 152 -21.47 -12.41 14.44
C ARG A 152 -21.26 -12.02 12.97
N THR A 153 -21.45 -12.95 12.05
CA THR A 153 -22.00 -12.56 10.75
C THR A 153 -23.42 -12.08 11.05
N ARG A 154 -23.65 -10.77 11.13
CA ARG A 154 -25.02 -10.26 11.17
C ARG A 154 -25.65 -10.66 9.84
N HIS A 155 -26.73 -11.41 9.89
CA HIS A 155 -27.42 -11.93 8.70
C HIS A 155 -27.89 -10.80 7.74
N ASP A 156 -27.85 -9.54 8.20
CA ASP A 156 -28.30 -8.34 7.49
C ASP A 156 -27.26 -7.18 7.43
N GLY A 157 -25.99 -7.40 7.85
CA GLY A 157 -24.92 -6.37 7.92
C GLY A 157 -23.63 -6.74 7.18
N PRO A 158 -22.61 -5.86 7.15
CA PRO A 158 -21.35 -6.11 6.45
C PRO A 158 -20.61 -7.34 7.01
N TYR A 159 -19.88 -8.04 6.14
CA TYR A 159 -19.06 -9.19 6.52
C TYR A 159 -17.68 -8.72 6.99
N LEU A 160 -17.29 -9.08 8.20
CA LEU A 160 -15.96 -8.82 8.73
C LEU A 160 -15.04 -10.02 8.47
N LEU A 161 -13.96 -9.81 7.71
CA LEU A 161 -12.90 -10.81 7.53
C LEU A 161 -11.67 -10.40 8.36
N CYS A 162 -11.29 -11.23 9.33
CA CYS A 162 -10.14 -10.96 10.21
C CYS A 162 -9.20 -12.16 10.38
N GLN A 163 -9.58 -13.37 9.92
CA GLN A 163 -8.76 -14.58 9.92
C GLN A 163 -9.23 -15.53 8.80
N LEU A 164 -8.43 -15.71 7.75
CA LEU A 164 -8.50 -16.86 6.86
C LEU A 164 -7.06 -17.41 6.76
N ARG A 165 -6.89 -18.69 7.13
CA ARG A 165 -5.65 -19.43 6.88
C ARG A 165 -5.71 -20.08 5.51
#